data_AF-A0A0C3QHS0-F1
#
_entry.id   AF-A0A0C3QHS0-F1
#
_cell.length_a   1.000
_cell.length_b   1.000
_cell.length_c   1.000
_cell.angle_alpha   90.00
_cell.angle_beta   90.00
_cell.angle_gamma   90.00
#
_symmetry.space_group_name_H-M   'P 1'
#
loop_
_entity.id
_entity.type
_entity.pdbx_description
1 polymer ?
#
loop_
_entity_poly.entity_id
_entity_poly.type
_entity_poly.pdbx_seq_one_letter_code
_entity_poly.pdbx_strand_id
1 'polypeptide(L)'
;MVHRVIILAATVFFLGTAQAYWEQCGGTGWAGSKACTNSCVCTYSQCLPGSATTTKSPTTTSSTSKSSTITSTPGSTSGPKYWFTSGDSYTATSFSITGTKPNDANPFGNPTYPGYTTCGQVTNWIDEMVVLYNEAKIYAYNFAYGGTTINATIFPSYTSTVLSMTDQMNEFLNNVASHPSYAPWTSAHSIFSFFIGINDVSGTWYKDWGNWTAYTLTLASLHMFQAVLEIG
;
A
#
# COMPACT_ATOMS: atom_id res chain seq x y z
N MET A 1 38.65 29.25 36.16
CA MET A 1 38.88 29.17 34.71
C MET A 1 37.92 28.14 34.14
N VAL A 2 36.87 28.57 33.43
CA VAL A 2 35.86 27.67 32.84
C VAL A 2 36.16 27.57 31.35
N HIS A 3 36.63 26.42 30.88
CA HIS A 3 36.93 26.19 29.48
C HIS A 3 35.62 26.01 28.71
N ARG A 4 35.30 26.95 27.82
CA ARG A 4 34.22 26.82 26.84
C ARG A 4 34.72 25.97 25.68
N VAL A 5 34.18 24.77 25.52
CA VAL A 5 34.38 23.95 24.33
C VAL A 5 33.38 24.41 23.28
N ILE A 6 33.87 25.01 22.19
CA ILE A 6 33.07 25.35 21.01
C ILE A 6 33.16 24.14 20.07
N ILE A 7 32.07 23.41 19.91
CA ILE A 7 31.95 22.34 18.90
C ILE A 7 31.50 23.01 17.60
N LEU A 8 32.41 23.11 16.62
CA LEU A 8 32.06 23.44 15.25
C LEU A 8 31.40 22.19 14.62
N ALA A 9 30.08 22.23 14.42
CA ALA A 9 29.40 21.27 13.56
C ALA A 9 29.64 21.65 12.10
N ALA A 10 30.48 20.88 11.39
CA ALA A 10 30.63 21.03 9.95
C ALA A 10 29.35 20.50 9.27
N THR A 11 28.50 21.40 8.77
CA THR A 11 27.38 21.05 7.90
C THR A 11 27.93 20.68 6.52
N VAL A 12 27.95 19.38 6.21
CA VAL A 12 28.18 18.89 4.84
C VAL A 12 26.95 19.25 4.01
N PHE A 13 27.06 20.28 3.18
CA PHE A 13 26.08 20.55 2.14
C PHE A 13 26.24 19.48 1.05
N PHE A 14 25.33 18.51 1.01
CA PHE A 14 25.17 17.65 -0.16
C PHE A 14 24.68 18.52 -1.32
N LEU A 15 25.56 18.76 -2.31
CA LEU A 15 25.19 19.30 -3.61
C LEU A 15 24.21 18.30 -4.25
N GLY A 16 22.95 18.71 -4.35
CA GLY A 16 21.82 17.84 -4.64
C GLY A 16 21.85 17.24 -6.04
N THR A 17 21.94 15.91 -6.12
CA THR A 17 21.52 15.15 -7.30
C THR A 17 20.00 15.31 -7.48
N ALA A 18 19.53 15.22 -8.72
CA ALA A 18 18.11 15.13 -8.99
C ALA A 18 17.50 13.95 -8.22
N GLN A 19 16.27 14.12 -7.75
CA GLN A 19 15.54 13.19 -6.89
C GLN A 19 15.00 12.03 -7.72
N ALA A 20 15.10 10.81 -7.19
CA ALA A 20 14.60 9.61 -7.85
C ALA A 20 13.05 9.60 -7.96
N TYR A 21 12.53 8.56 -8.59
CA TYR A 21 11.09 8.34 -8.66
C TYR A 21 10.47 8.34 -7.25
N TRP A 22 9.38 9.07 -7.08
CA TRP A 22 8.67 9.29 -5.81
C TRP A 22 9.44 10.01 -4.69
N GLU A 23 10.68 10.45 -4.93
CA GLU A 23 11.42 11.21 -3.92
C GLU A 23 10.86 12.62 -3.72
N GLN A 24 11.16 13.20 -2.55
CA GLN A 24 10.73 14.54 -2.18
C GLN A 24 11.49 15.57 -3.01
N CYS A 25 10.76 16.45 -3.70
CA CYS A 25 11.34 17.50 -4.54
C CYS A 25 10.87 18.91 -4.12
N GLY A 26 10.19 19.02 -2.97
CA GLY A 26 9.68 20.29 -2.46
C GLY A 26 9.08 20.19 -1.05
N GLY A 27 8.35 21.23 -0.65
CA GLY A 27 7.68 21.33 0.64
C GLY A 27 8.30 22.40 1.55
N THR A 28 7.57 22.74 2.62
CA THR A 28 8.02 23.73 3.61
C THR A 28 9.29 23.23 4.31
N GLY A 29 10.37 24.01 4.22
CA GLY A 29 11.67 23.65 4.82
C GLY A 29 12.56 22.74 3.97
N TRP A 30 12.15 22.36 2.75
CA TRP A 30 12.96 21.54 1.86
C TRP A 30 14.18 22.29 1.31
N ALA A 31 15.38 21.81 1.64
CA ALA A 31 16.66 22.35 1.17
C ALA A 31 17.33 21.50 0.06
N GLY A 32 16.74 20.35 -0.30
CA GLY A 32 17.28 19.44 -1.32
C GLY A 32 16.93 19.85 -2.75
N SER A 33 17.30 19.00 -3.71
CA SER A 33 17.05 19.26 -5.13
C SER A 33 15.54 19.29 -5.43
N LYS A 34 15.12 20.22 -6.28
CA LYS A 34 13.75 20.26 -6.84
C LYS A 34 13.63 19.53 -8.18
N ALA A 35 14.77 19.11 -8.74
CA ALA A 35 14.81 18.37 -9.99
C ALA A 35 14.51 16.90 -9.72
N CYS A 36 13.73 16.27 -10.59
CA CYS A 36 13.50 14.83 -10.59
C CYS A 36 14.33 14.17 -11.70
N THR A 37 14.80 12.96 -11.47
CA THR A 37 15.42 12.10 -12.48
C THR A 37 14.35 11.46 -13.36
N ASN A 38 14.75 10.97 -14.53
CA ASN A 38 13.86 10.38 -15.53
C ASN A 38 12.78 11.36 -16.01
N SER A 39 11.73 10.87 -16.68
CA SER A 39 10.59 11.66 -17.17
C SER A 39 9.62 12.11 -16.06
N CYS A 40 10.12 12.26 -14.83
CA CYS A 40 9.31 12.58 -13.66
C CYS A 40 9.22 14.09 -13.45
N VAL A 41 8.09 14.53 -12.91
CA VAL A 41 7.83 15.95 -12.64
C VAL A 41 7.53 16.12 -11.16
N CYS A 42 8.17 17.13 -10.56
CA CYS A 42 7.89 17.51 -9.19
C CYS A 42 6.48 18.08 -9.07
N THR A 43 5.56 17.31 -8.49
CA THR A 43 4.16 17.67 -8.31
C THR A 43 3.78 17.44 -6.86
N TYR A 44 3.15 18.43 -6.21
CA TYR A 44 2.82 18.39 -4.77
C TYR A 44 4.01 18.02 -3.87
N SER A 45 5.20 18.54 -4.17
CA SER A 45 6.44 18.25 -3.43
C SER A 45 7.01 16.83 -3.61
N GLN A 46 6.53 16.06 -4.58
CA GLN A 46 6.97 14.69 -4.85
C GLN A 46 7.24 14.44 -6.36
N CYS A 47 8.26 13.64 -6.70
CA CYS A 47 8.58 13.27 -8.07
C CYS A 47 7.63 12.21 -8.62
N LEU A 48 6.66 12.60 -9.45
CA LEU A 48 5.65 11.71 -10.03
C LEU A 48 5.97 11.40 -11.51
N PRO A 49 5.54 10.26 -12.08
CA PRO A 49 5.71 9.99 -13.50
C PRO A 49 4.95 11.04 -14.32
N GLY A 50 5.59 11.62 -15.34
CA GLY A 50 4.90 12.47 -16.30
C GLY A 50 3.85 11.66 -17.05
N SER A 51 2.58 12.06 -16.94
CA SER A 51 1.53 11.50 -17.77
C SER A 51 1.86 11.81 -19.23
N ALA A 52 2.22 10.79 -20.00
CA ALA A 52 2.48 10.94 -21.43
C ALA A 52 1.17 11.36 -22.11
N THR A 53 1.00 12.67 -22.29
CA THR A 53 -0.09 13.21 -23.09
C THR A 53 0.22 12.86 -24.54
N THR A 54 -0.32 11.74 -25.01
CA THR A 54 -0.29 11.40 -26.43
C THR A 54 -1.31 12.29 -27.15
N THR A 55 -0.84 13.44 -27.63
CA THR A 55 -1.59 14.27 -28.58
C THR A 55 -1.74 13.49 -29.88
N LYS A 56 -2.85 12.77 -30.07
CA LYS A 56 -3.23 12.20 -31.37
C LYS A 56 -3.85 13.29 -32.24
N SER A 57 -3.09 13.72 -33.24
CA SER A 57 -3.58 14.50 -34.38
C SER A 57 -4.51 13.63 -35.25
N PRO A 58 -5.61 14.17 -35.81
CA PRO A 58 -6.50 13.41 -36.67
C PRO A 58 -5.94 13.35 -38.09
N THR A 59 -5.59 12.15 -38.56
CA THR A 59 -5.31 11.90 -39.98
C THR A 59 -6.34 10.90 -40.52
N THR A 60 -7.23 11.42 -41.33
CA THR A 60 -8.13 10.70 -42.23
C THR A 60 -7.31 9.94 -43.27
N THR A 61 -7.68 8.69 -43.62
CA THR A 61 -7.90 8.18 -45.00
C THR A 61 -7.95 6.64 -45.06
N SER A 62 -9.08 6.16 -45.55
CA SER A 62 -9.39 4.98 -46.39
C SER A 62 -9.01 3.53 -46.01
N SER A 63 -10.07 2.73 -46.06
CA SER A 63 -10.20 1.28 -46.01
C SER A 63 -9.38 0.50 -47.05
N THR A 64 -8.82 -0.63 -46.64
CA THR A 64 -8.74 -1.84 -47.47
C THR A 64 -8.77 -3.08 -46.57
N SER A 65 -9.81 -3.88 -46.77
CA SER A 65 -10.09 -5.14 -46.07
C SER A 65 -9.13 -6.25 -46.50
N LYS A 66 -8.38 -6.83 -45.56
CA LYS A 66 -7.87 -8.19 -45.69
C LYS A 66 -8.15 -8.98 -44.42
N SER A 67 -8.92 -10.03 -44.62
CA SER A 67 -9.29 -11.06 -43.66
C SER A 67 -8.04 -11.73 -43.09
N SER A 68 -7.85 -11.60 -41.78
CA SER A 68 -7.05 -12.53 -40.98
C SER A 68 -7.94 -13.02 -39.85
N THR A 69 -8.24 -14.32 -39.90
CA THR A 69 -8.98 -15.04 -38.87
C THR A 69 -8.10 -15.09 -37.61
N ILE A 70 -8.18 -14.05 -36.78
CA ILE A 70 -7.73 -14.14 -35.39
C ILE A 70 -8.87 -14.82 -34.66
N THR A 71 -8.65 -16.08 -34.28
CA THR A 71 -9.44 -16.74 -33.24
C THR A 71 -9.33 -15.87 -32.00
N SER A 72 -10.31 -15.01 -31.79
CA SER A 72 -10.49 -14.29 -30.54
C SER A 72 -10.84 -15.34 -29.50
N THR A 73 -9.84 -15.79 -28.74
CA THR A 73 -10.10 -16.29 -27.39
C THR A 73 -11.01 -15.26 -26.73
N PRO A 74 -12.16 -15.64 -26.14
CA PRO A 74 -12.93 -14.72 -25.33
C PRO A 74 -12.00 -14.31 -24.18
N GLY A 75 -11.39 -13.14 -24.31
CA GLY A 75 -10.76 -12.47 -23.20
C GLY A 75 -11.89 -12.17 -22.23
N SER A 76 -12.12 -13.08 -21.29
CA SER A 76 -12.91 -12.79 -20.11
C SER A 76 -12.21 -11.63 -19.42
N THR A 77 -12.68 -10.42 -19.68
CA THR A 77 -12.45 -9.26 -18.81
C THR A 77 -13.22 -9.47 -17.50
N SER A 78 -13.01 -10.62 -16.85
CA SER A 78 -13.51 -10.82 -15.49
C SER A 78 -12.63 -9.98 -14.59
N GLY A 79 -13.24 -9.05 -13.89
CA GLY A 79 -12.57 -8.23 -12.88
C GLY A 79 -11.89 -9.06 -11.79
N PRO A 80 -11.40 -8.41 -10.74
CA PRO A 80 -10.68 -9.07 -9.67
C PRO A 80 -11.56 -10.13 -8.99
N LYS A 81 -11.00 -11.32 -8.80
CA LYS A 81 -11.62 -12.44 -8.10
C LYS A 81 -11.06 -12.61 -6.69
N TYR A 82 -9.80 -12.24 -6.47
CA TYR A 82 -9.15 -12.33 -5.17
C TYR A 82 -8.75 -10.94 -4.69
N TRP A 83 -8.90 -10.69 -3.40
CA TRP A 83 -8.43 -9.46 -2.78
C TRP A 83 -7.61 -9.80 -1.55
N PHE A 84 -6.33 -9.48 -1.60
CA PHE A 84 -5.42 -9.59 -0.47
C PHE A 84 -5.30 -8.22 0.18
N THR A 85 -5.73 -8.13 1.43
CA THR A 85 -5.72 -6.86 2.17
C THR A 85 -4.89 -6.99 3.43
N SER A 86 -4.16 -5.93 3.73
CA SER A 86 -3.39 -5.75 4.94
C SER A 86 -3.74 -4.38 5.53
N GLY A 87 -3.42 -4.13 6.79
CA GLY A 87 -3.72 -2.84 7.41
C GLY A 87 -3.92 -2.92 8.91
N ASP A 88 -4.54 -1.88 9.45
CA ASP A 88 -4.81 -1.76 10.87
C ASP A 88 -6.30 -1.99 11.25
N SER A 89 -6.68 -1.45 12.40
CA SER A 89 -8.03 -1.47 12.99
C SER A 89 -9.13 -0.92 12.08
N TYR A 90 -8.80 -0.10 11.08
CA TYR A 90 -9.78 0.44 10.13
C TYR A 90 -10.20 -0.59 9.08
N THR A 91 -9.41 -1.65 8.90
CA THR A 91 -9.61 -2.68 7.87
C THR A 91 -9.84 -4.06 8.49
N ALA A 92 -9.36 -4.32 9.70
CA ALA A 92 -9.45 -5.61 10.36
C ALA A 92 -10.90 -6.12 10.53
N THR A 93 -11.12 -7.38 10.14
CA THR A 93 -12.38 -8.14 10.34
C THR A 93 -12.19 -9.41 11.19
N SER A 94 -10.99 -9.59 11.74
CA SER A 94 -10.55 -10.78 12.51
C SER A 94 -10.43 -12.08 11.72
N PHE A 95 -10.16 -11.98 10.41
CA PHE A 95 -9.83 -13.13 9.58
C PHE A 95 -8.56 -13.83 10.07
N SER A 96 -8.56 -15.16 10.01
CA SER A 96 -7.39 -15.99 10.26
C SER A 96 -7.13 -16.92 9.07
N ILE A 97 -5.89 -16.94 8.60
CA ILE A 97 -5.48 -17.81 7.49
C ILE A 97 -5.57 -19.31 7.85
N THR A 98 -5.58 -19.65 9.13
CA THR A 98 -5.78 -21.05 9.58
C THR A 98 -7.25 -21.48 9.58
N GLY A 99 -8.17 -20.52 9.55
CA GLY A 99 -9.61 -20.78 9.53
C GLY A 99 -10.17 -21.13 8.14
N THR A 100 -11.49 -21.16 8.05
CA THR A 100 -12.22 -21.39 6.79
C THR A 100 -11.85 -20.36 5.74
N LYS A 101 -11.49 -20.82 4.54
CA LYS A 101 -11.09 -19.92 3.44
C LYS A 101 -12.31 -19.23 2.81
N PRO A 102 -12.12 -18.07 2.17
CA PRO A 102 -13.14 -17.42 1.36
C PRO A 102 -13.90 -18.39 0.45
N ASN A 103 -15.21 -18.26 0.42
CA ASN A 103 -16.10 -19.11 -0.36
C ASN A 103 -17.42 -18.39 -0.66
N ASP A 104 -18.31 -19.06 -1.39
CA ASP A 104 -19.58 -18.48 -1.84
C ASP A 104 -20.55 -18.08 -0.72
N ALA A 105 -20.50 -18.75 0.44
CA ALA A 105 -21.37 -18.46 1.57
C ALA A 105 -20.79 -17.34 2.46
N ASN A 106 -19.46 -17.22 2.51
CA ASN A 106 -18.77 -16.16 3.21
C ASN A 106 -17.55 -15.71 2.40
N PRO A 107 -17.58 -14.54 1.74
CA PRO A 107 -16.49 -14.07 0.88
C PRO A 107 -15.20 -13.75 1.65
N PHE A 108 -15.25 -13.65 2.98
CA PHE A 108 -14.08 -13.56 3.86
C PHE A 108 -13.67 -14.92 4.45
N GLY A 109 -14.54 -15.93 4.37
CA GLY A 109 -14.31 -17.28 4.90
C GLY A 109 -14.48 -17.40 6.41
N ASN A 110 -13.73 -16.61 7.19
CA ASN A 110 -13.83 -16.55 8.64
C ASN A 110 -13.50 -15.13 9.18
N PRO A 111 -14.05 -14.70 10.34
CA PRO A 111 -15.12 -15.34 11.11
C PRO A 111 -16.46 -15.33 10.36
N THR A 112 -17.57 -15.69 11.03
CA THR A 112 -18.90 -15.47 10.45
C THR A 112 -19.07 -13.99 10.09
N TYR A 113 -19.45 -13.70 8.85
CA TYR A 113 -19.66 -12.34 8.34
C TYR A 113 -20.64 -11.55 9.25
N PRO A 114 -20.38 -10.26 9.55
CA PRO A 114 -19.30 -9.40 9.03
C PRO A 114 -17.95 -9.51 9.77
N GLY A 115 -17.76 -10.56 10.57
CA GLY A 115 -16.58 -10.70 11.41
C GLY A 115 -16.61 -9.76 12.61
N TYR A 116 -15.44 -9.41 13.11
CA TYR A 116 -15.28 -8.47 14.22
C TYR A 116 -14.38 -7.31 13.79
N THR A 117 -14.96 -6.12 13.74
CA THR A 117 -14.30 -4.86 13.46
C THR A 117 -14.06 -4.09 14.75
N THR A 118 -13.35 -2.97 14.67
CA THR A 118 -13.14 -2.06 15.81
C THR A 118 -14.45 -1.55 16.41
N CYS A 119 -15.53 -1.51 15.61
CA CYS A 119 -16.86 -1.09 16.04
C CYS A 119 -17.73 -2.27 16.53
N GLY A 120 -17.17 -3.46 16.70
CA GLY A 120 -17.89 -4.69 17.09
C GLY A 120 -18.25 -5.56 15.88
N GLN A 121 -19.36 -6.29 15.97
CA GLN A 121 -19.83 -7.15 14.87
C GLN A 121 -20.67 -6.35 13.86
N VAL A 122 -20.04 -5.38 13.22
CA VAL A 122 -20.62 -4.53 12.18
C VAL A 122 -19.66 -4.41 11.01
N THR A 123 -20.20 -4.13 9.82
CA THR A 123 -19.42 -3.97 8.59
C THR A 123 -18.49 -2.76 8.67
N ASN A 124 -17.29 -2.90 8.10
CA ASN A 124 -16.42 -1.77 7.76
C ASN A 124 -16.38 -1.56 6.23
N TRP A 125 -15.49 -0.67 5.78
CA TRP A 125 -15.37 -0.34 4.36
C TRP A 125 -15.00 -1.56 3.48
N ILE A 126 -14.17 -2.50 3.96
CA ILE A 126 -13.79 -3.68 3.17
C ILE A 126 -14.97 -4.63 3.04
N ASP A 127 -15.78 -4.80 4.09
CA ASP A 127 -17.02 -5.58 4.04
C ASP A 127 -17.98 -5.02 2.99
N GLU A 128 -18.17 -3.71 2.97
CA GLU A 128 -19.08 -3.04 2.03
C GLU A 128 -18.58 -3.16 0.58
N MET A 129 -17.28 -2.97 0.34
CA MET A 129 -16.69 -3.13 -0.98
C MET A 129 -16.82 -4.56 -1.50
N VAL A 130 -16.62 -5.55 -0.63
CA VAL A 130 -16.67 -6.98 -0.99
C VAL A 130 -18.08 -7.49 -1.14
N VAL A 131 -19.07 -7.01 -0.36
CA VAL A 131 -20.42 -7.57 -0.33
C VAL A 131 -21.47 -6.70 -1.01
N LEU A 132 -21.40 -5.38 -0.88
CA LEU A 132 -22.44 -4.46 -1.36
C LEU A 132 -22.10 -3.81 -2.69
N TYR A 133 -20.84 -3.39 -2.87
CA TYR A 133 -20.41 -2.57 -4.01
C TYR A 133 -19.60 -3.32 -5.06
N ASN A 134 -19.41 -4.63 -4.91
CA ASN A 134 -18.70 -5.44 -5.91
C ASN A 134 -19.51 -5.55 -7.21
N GLU A 135 -18.83 -5.43 -8.35
CA GLU A 135 -19.41 -5.74 -9.67
C GLU A 135 -19.26 -7.21 -10.05
N ALA A 136 -18.38 -7.93 -9.34
CA ALA A 136 -18.13 -9.34 -9.49
C ALA A 136 -17.75 -9.94 -8.14
N LYS A 137 -17.96 -11.25 -7.98
CA LYS A 137 -17.66 -11.95 -6.74
C LYS A 137 -16.16 -11.86 -6.40
N ILE A 138 -15.87 -11.33 -5.22
CA ILE A 138 -14.52 -11.21 -4.65
C ILE A 138 -14.37 -12.15 -3.46
N TYR A 139 -13.25 -12.87 -3.42
CA TYR A 139 -12.79 -13.65 -2.29
C TYR A 139 -11.69 -12.88 -1.56
N ALA A 140 -12.01 -12.38 -0.38
CA ALA A 140 -11.17 -11.47 0.38
C ALA A 140 -10.37 -12.23 1.46
N TYR A 141 -9.05 -12.13 1.37
CA TYR A 141 -8.10 -12.57 2.38
C TYR A 141 -7.62 -11.32 3.12
N ASN A 142 -8.22 -11.07 4.28
CA ASN A 142 -8.00 -9.86 5.05
C ASN A 142 -7.02 -10.09 6.20
N PHE A 143 -5.74 -9.90 5.95
CA PHE A 143 -4.67 -10.02 6.94
C PHE A 143 -4.59 -8.80 7.89
N ALA A 144 -5.42 -7.78 7.71
CA ALA A 144 -5.40 -6.60 8.57
C ALA A 144 -5.64 -6.95 10.04
N TYR A 145 -4.85 -6.33 10.92
CA TYR A 145 -4.85 -6.60 12.36
C TYR A 145 -4.97 -5.29 13.16
N GLY A 146 -5.78 -5.29 14.21
CA GLY A 146 -6.00 -4.11 15.03
C GLY A 146 -4.72 -3.62 15.73
N GLY A 147 -4.40 -2.33 15.56
CA GLY A 147 -3.23 -1.72 16.22
C GLY A 147 -1.89 -1.91 15.51
N THR A 148 -1.89 -2.49 14.31
CA THR A 148 -0.69 -2.68 13.50
C THR A 148 0.02 -1.35 13.24
N THR A 149 1.34 -1.36 13.42
CA THR A 149 2.27 -0.34 12.93
C THR A 149 3.01 -0.89 11.72
N ILE A 150 3.57 -0.01 10.89
CA ILE A 150 4.24 -0.41 9.65
C ILE A 150 5.51 -1.20 9.96
N ASN A 151 6.25 -0.77 10.98
CA ASN A 151 7.44 -1.47 11.45
C ASN A 151 7.49 -1.46 12.97
N ALA A 152 7.23 -2.62 13.57
CA ALA A 152 7.25 -2.81 15.02
C ALA A 152 8.63 -2.58 15.66
N THR A 153 9.72 -2.59 14.87
CA THR A 153 11.07 -2.28 15.34
C THR A 153 11.26 -0.78 15.56
N ILE A 154 10.58 0.05 14.77
CA ILE A 154 10.64 1.52 14.88
C ILE A 154 9.57 2.01 15.86
N PHE A 155 8.36 1.46 15.76
CA PHE A 155 7.25 1.71 16.67
C PHE A 155 6.66 0.41 17.16
N PRO A 156 7.12 -0.12 18.31
CA PRO A 156 6.51 -1.30 18.89
C PRO A 156 5.04 -1.01 19.18
N SER A 157 4.17 -1.92 18.75
CA SER A 157 2.75 -1.89 19.09
C SER A 157 2.56 -1.91 20.61
N TYR A 158 1.37 -1.52 21.05
CA TYR A 158 1.05 -1.41 22.48
C TYR A 158 1.16 -2.76 23.24
N THR A 159 1.16 -3.90 22.53
CA THR A 159 1.59 -5.21 23.04
C THR A 159 2.38 -5.99 21.98
N SER A 160 3.16 -6.99 22.40
CA SER A 160 3.94 -7.88 21.53
C SER A 160 3.08 -8.88 20.72
N THR A 161 1.78 -8.92 20.97
CA THR A 161 0.85 -9.84 20.29
C THR A 161 0.22 -9.22 19.05
N VAL A 162 0.37 -7.90 18.87
CA VAL A 162 -0.12 -7.20 17.70
C VAL A 162 0.79 -7.51 16.52
N LEU A 163 0.19 -7.99 15.42
CA LEU A 163 0.94 -8.27 14.20
C LEU A 163 1.37 -6.96 13.54
N SER A 164 2.65 -6.86 13.19
CA SER A 164 3.16 -5.77 12.34
C SER A 164 2.74 -5.96 10.88
N MET A 165 2.88 -4.92 10.05
CA MET A 165 2.63 -5.06 8.61
C MET A 165 3.53 -6.13 7.99
N THR A 166 4.78 -6.25 8.46
CA THR A 166 5.70 -7.32 8.05
C THR A 166 5.15 -8.70 8.41
N ASP A 167 4.54 -8.87 9.58
CA ASP A 167 3.93 -10.16 9.97
C ASP A 167 2.74 -10.50 9.07
N GLN A 168 1.88 -9.53 8.75
CA GLN A 168 0.77 -9.72 7.81
C GLN A 168 1.24 -10.13 6.42
N MET A 169 2.31 -9.51 5.93
CA MET A 169 2.92 -9.87 4.65
C MET A 169 3.56 -11.26 4.70
N ASN A 170 4.17 -11.63 5.82
CA ASN A 170 4.64 -13.00 6.02
C ASN A 170 3.49 -14.01 6.03
N GLU A 171 2.32 -13.68 6.59
CA GLU A 171 1.14 -14.54 6.49
C GLU A 171 0.71 -14.75 5.04
N PHE A 172 0.66 -13.69 4.23
CA PHE A 172 0.39 -13.80 2.80
C PHE A 172 1.45 -14.66 2.09
N LEU A 173 2.73 -14.35 2.26
CA LEU A 173 3.86 -15.02 1.59
C LEU A 173 3.92 -16.52 1.93
N ASN A 174 3.73 -16.87 3.20
CA ASN A 174 3.84 -18.25 3.66
C ASN A 174 2.63 -19.13 3.30
N ASN A 175 1.46 -18.53 3.05
CA ASN A 175 0.23 -19.31 2.88
C ASN A 175 -0.38 -19.21 1.48
N VAL A 176 -0.38 -18.02 0.87
CA VAL A 176 -1.19 -17.76 -0.32
C VAL A 176 -0.35 -17.33 -1.52
N ALA A 177 0.85 -16.79 -1.33
CA ALA A 177 1.72 -16.38 -2.43
C ALA A 177 2.14 -17.51 -3.37
N SER A 178 2.11 -18.76 -2.90
CA SER A 178 2.38 -19.95 -3.73
C SER A 178 1.21 -20.36 -4.63
N HIS A 179 0.11 -19.59 -4.65
CA HIS A 179 -1.10 -19.86 -5.42
C HIS A 179 -1.69 -21.26 -5.12
N PRO A 180 -2.00 -21.57 -3.86
CA PRO A 180 -2.48 -22.89 -3.48
C PRO A 180 -3.83 -23.20 -4.12
N SER A 181 -4.23 -24.48 -4.16
CA SER A 181 -5.47 -24.92 -4.80
C SER A 181 -6.74 -24.25 -4.24
N TYR A 182 -6.71 -23.79 -2.98
CA TYR A 182 -7.81 -23.06 -2.36
C TYR A 182 -7.83 -21.55 -2.70
N ALA A 183 -6.74 -21.03 -3.29
CA ALA A 183 -6.60 -19.64 -3.72
C ALA A 183 -5.76 -19.59 -5.03
N PRO A 184 -6.26 -20.13 -6.16
CA PRO A 184 -5.54 -20.12 -7.44
C PRO A 184 -5.66 -18.74 -8.09
N TRP A 185 -5.03 -17.74 -7.48
CA TRP A 185 -5.08 -16.36 -7.93
C TRP A 185 -4.05 -16.08 -9.02
N THR A 186 -4.24 -15.02 -9.80
CA THR A 186 -3.23 -14.48 -10.71
C THR A 186 -3.18 -12.97 -10.54
N SER A 187 -2.06 -12.32 -10.87
CA SER A 187 -1.96 -10.86 -10.80
C SER A 187 -3.03 -10.14 -11.63
N ALA A 188 -3.47 -10.74 -12.74
CA ALA A 188 -4.53 -10.20 -13.59
C ALA A 188 -5.93 -10.20 -12.96
N HIS A 189 -6.18 -11.07 -11.97
CA HIS A 189 -7.48 -11.21 -11.30
C HIS A 189 -7.39 -11.01 -9.79
N SER A 190 -6.41 -10.23 -9.34
CA SER A 190 -6.21 -9.96 -7.91
C SER A 190 -5.99 -8.49 -7.63
N ILE A 191 -6.52 -8.03 -6.51
CA ILE A 191 -6.19 -6.74 -5.91
C ILE A 191 -5.32 -6.99 -4.68
N PHE A 192 -4.30 -6.16 -4.52
CA PHE A 192 -3.51 -6.03 -3.30
C PHE A 192 -3.75 -4.64 -2.74
N SER A 193 -4.07 -4.53 -1.44
CA SER A 193 -4.29 -3.23 -0.82
C SER A 193 -3.81 -3.20 0.60
N PHE A 194 -3.38 -2.02 1.04
CA PHE A 194 -3.06 -1.76 2.42
C PHE A 194 -3.65 -0.42 2.86
N PHE A 195 -4.17 -0.38 4.08
CA PHE A 195 -4.56 0.87 4.74
C PHE A 195 -4.01 0.89 6.16
N ILE A 196 -2.99 1.71 6.37
CA ILE A 196 -2.09 1.61 7.53
C ILE A 196 -1.46 2.98 7.83
N GLY A 197 -0.90 3.14 9.03
CA GLY A 197 -0.11 4.31 9.44
C GLY A 197 -0.78 5.16 10.52
N ILE A 198 -2.07 4.92 10.82
CA ILE A 198 -2.80 5.67 11.84
C ILE A 198 -2.17 5.43 13.21
N ASN A 199 -1.77 4.18 13.50
CA ASN A 199 -1.12 3.83 14.76
C ASN A 199 0.30 4.40 14.86
N ASP A 200 1.05 4.51 13.77
CA ASP A 200 2.38 5.12 13.73
C ASP A 200 2.30 6.62 14.06
N VAL A 201 1.31 7.33 13.49
CA VAL A 201 1.03 8.74 13.82
C VAL A 201 0.55 8.90 15.25
N SER A 202 -0.35 8.04 15.73
CA SER A 202 -0.83 8.09 17.11
C SER A 202 0.30 7.80 18.12
N GLY A 203 1.15 6.83 17.81
CA GLY A 203 2.28 6.45 18.65
C GLY A 203 3.32 7.57 18.75
N THR A 204 3.63 8.25 17.64
CA THR A 204 4.53 9.43 17.63
C THR A 204 3.95 10.59 18.44
N TRP A 205 2.67 10.89 18.27
CA TRP A 205 1.99 11.96 19.02
C TRP A 205 2.05 11.75 20.54
N TYR A 206 1.82 10.53 21.00
CA TYR A 206 1.82 10.23 22.44
C TYR A 206 3.24 10.21 23.04
N LYS A 207 4.26 9.81 22.26
CA LYS A 207 5.64 9.70 22.74
C LYS A 207 6.37 11.04 22.81
N ASP A 208 6.19 11.92 21.82
CA ASP A 208 6.96 13.18 21.70
C ASP A 208 6.06 14.35 21.26
N TRP A 209 5.12 14.74 22.13
CA TRP A 209 4.23 15.88 21.91
C TRP A 209 5.03 17.16 21.54
N GLY A 210 4.92 17.60 20.29
CA GLY A 210 5.53 18.84 19.78
C GLY A 210 6.81 18.70 18.96
N ASN A 211 7.35 17.49 18.75
CA ASN A 211 8.55 17.26 17.92
C ASN A 211 8.29 16.41 16.66
N TRP A 212 7.28 16.82 15.88
CA TRP A 212 6.78 16.08 14.71
C TRP A 212 7.76 15.97 13.53
N THR A 213 8.71 16.91 13.41
CA THR A 213 9.62 17.02 12.27
C THR A 213 10.70 15.93 12.21
N ALA A 214 11.01 15.28 13.33
CA ALA A 214 12.00 14.20 13.34
C ALA A 214 11.46 12.88 12.74
N TYR A 215 10.14 12.75 12.64
CA TYR A 215 9.48 11.46 12.38
C TYR A 215 8.79 11.41 11.01
N THR A 216 8.37 12.55 10.45
CA THR A 216 7.69 12.62 9.15
C THR A 216 8.57 12.18 7.97
N LEU A 217 9.89 12.43 8.01
CA LEU A 217 10.80 12.03 6.94
C LEU A 217 11.06 10.52 6.95
N THR A 218 11.43 9.94 8.09
CA THR A 218 11.74 8.50 8.21
C THR A 218 10.53 7.61 7.94
N LEU A 219 9.36 8.00 8.45
CA LEU A 219 8.12 7.27 8.22
C LEU A 219 7.67 7.39 6.75
N ALA A 220 7.56 8.60 6.19
CA ALA A 220 7.12 8.77 4.80
C ALA A 220 8.04 8.08 3.78
N SER A 221 9.35 8.07 4.00
CA SER A 221 10.30 7.35 3.14
C SER A 221 10.15 5.83 3.26
N LEU A 222 9.95 5.30 4.47
CA LEU A 222 9.77 3.86 4.69
C LEU A 222 8.43 3.36 4.14
N HIS A 223 7.37 4.16 4.27
CA HIS A 223 6.01 3.81 3.85
C HIS A 223 5.89 3.54 2.34
N MET A 224 6.69 4.22 1.51
CA MET A 224 6.65 4.01 0.06
C MET A 224 7.69 3.00 -0.44
N PHE A 225 8.86 2.90 0.18
CA PHE A 225 9.90 1.96 -0.26
C PHE A 225 9.53 0.50 0.03
N GLN A 226 8.93 0.21 1.19
CA GLN A 226 8.60 -1.16 1.57
C GLN A 226 7.44 -1.72 0.72
N ALA A 227 6.44 -0.89 0.41
CA ALA A 227 5.31 -1.28 -0.44
C ALA A 227 5.72 -1.58 -1.90
N VAL A 228 6.79 -0.95 -2.41
CA VAL A 228 7.30 -1.18 -3.77
C VAL A 228 8.16 -2.44 -3.86
N LEU A 229 8.93 -2.77 -2.81
CA LEU A 229 9.81 -3.94 -2.80
C LEU A 229 9.06 -5.26 -2.64
N GLU A 230 7.88 -5.26 -2.01
CA GLU A 230 7.12 -6.49 -1.74
C GLU A 230 6.14 -6.89 -2.87
N ILE A 231 5.99 -6.04 -3.89
CA ILE A 231 5.09 -6.24 -5.05
C ILE A 231 5.89 -6.51 -6.35
N GLY A 232 7.21 -6.64 -6.26
CA GLY A 232 8.13 -6.91 -7.38
C GLY A 232 8.23 -8.38 -7.78
#